data_AF-G9NQ50-F1
#
_entry.id   AF-G9NQ50-F1
#
_cell.length_a   1.000
_cell.length_b   1.000
_cell.length_c   1.000
_cell.angle_alpha   90.00
_cell.angle_beta   90.00
_cell.angle_gamma   90.00
#
_symmetry.space_group_name_H-M   'P 1'
#
loop_
_entity.id
_entity.type
_entity.pdbx_description
1 polymer ?
#
loop_
_entity_poly.entity_id
_entity_poly.type
_entity_poly.pdbx_seq_one_letter_code
_entity_poly.pdbx_strand_id
1 'polypeptide(L)'
;MLLKRVLLTALLSLSSVNAFPNPNPANDLEAREAEDNLVARGGYNDCGSYASWDKGKNCCVCKDNGKNYDSKSKTCSCPPGQVWNGYGCVVDCGKQAHYDKWQKKCICNNNGQIYDSKSKTCSCPPGKVWNGKSCVQDCGKDAHYDADQKCCVCNKKGQVFNSQSKTCSCPPGQVWNGYGCVVDCGKEAHYDKSQKKCVCNNNGEVYDSKSKTCSCPPGQVWNGYGCIVDCGKQAHYDKWQKKCVCNNNGEIYNSQTKTCSCPDGQYWNGKACVVDCGKQAHYDQQKKKCICNNNGEIYNSQSKTCSCPPGQQAHYDKWQKKCVCNNNGEIYNSQSKTCSCPGGQYFNGKKCACPYGKVWNGKQCVEDCGKDAHFDWNQKKCICNKNGEIFNSQTKTCSCPDGQYWNGKACVCPYGQTWNGKQCTPNCGKDATYDTQKKNCVCPAGTVWNGYACVQDCGKDAHYDSSQKCCVCNNKGQVFNSQSKTCSCPSGTTWNGSACVKPQPDCGKDAHYDQQKKCCVCNKKGQVFNSGSKTCSCPGNQYWNGNQCSCPYGSTWDSGKKTCKQNSY
;
A
#
# COMPACT_ATOMS: atom_id res chain seq x y z
N MET A 1 46.78 -30.86 -0.95
CA MET A 1 46.30 -31.67 -2.10
C MET A 1 47.15 -31.35 -3.33
N LEU A 2 47.26 -32.29 -4.27
CA LEU A 2 48.25 -32.28 -5.34
C LEU A 2 47.96 -31.31 -6.51
N LEU A 3 49.05 -30.97 -7.21
CA LEU A 3 49.19 -30.55 -8.62
C LEU A 3 48.10 -29.67 -9.26
N LYS A 4 48.51 -28.45 -9.66
CA LYS A 4 48.34 -27.88 -11.02
C LYS A 4 48.87 -26.44 -11.06
N ARG A 5 50.04 -26.20 -11.66
CA ARG A 5 50.35 -24.95 -12.38
C ARG A 5 51.22 -25.25 -13.60
N VAL A 6 50.85 -24.59 -14.70
CA VAL A 6 51.37 -24.79 -16.06
C VAL A 6 52.53 -23.83 -16.32
N LEU A 7 53.50 -24.26 -17.11
CA LEU A 7 54.61 -23.44 -17.64
C LEU A 7 54.07 -22.33 -18.54
N LEU A 8 54.58 -21.08 -18.42
CA LEU A 8 54.69 -20.15 -19.56
C LEU A 8 55.59 -18.93 -19.22
N THR A 9 56.83 -18.93 -19.74
CA THR A 9 57.76 -17.77 -19.92
C THR A 9 58.99 -18.32 -20.67
N ALA A 10 59.62 -17.67 -21.65
CA ALA A 10 59.34 -16.42 -22.36
C ALA A 10 59.94 -16.52 -23.79
N LEU A 11 59.69 -15.53 -24.65
CA LEU A 11 60.09 -15.53 -26.07
C LEU A 11 60.74 -14.18 -26.43
N LEU A 12 61.57 -14.17 -27.49
CA LEU A 12 62.30 -13.04 -28.09
C LEU A 12 63.60 -12.66 -27.32
N SER A 13 64.71 -12.26 -27.98
CA SER A 13 64.85 -11.67 -29.32
C SER A 13 66.28 -11.77 -29.91
N LEU A 14 66.40 -11.89 -31.26
CA LEU A 14 67.48 -11.35 -32.14
C LEU A 14 68.93 -11.89 -31.91
N SER A 15 69.83 -12.10 -32.89
CA SER A 15 69.93 -11.93 -34.35
C SER A 15 71.09 -12.86 -34.83
N SER A 16 71.46 -13.11 -36.09
CA SER A 16 71.04 -12.71 -37.47
C SER A 16 71.72 -13.68 -38.46
N VAL A 17 71.34 -13.70 -39.76
CA VAL A 17 71.99 -14.53 -40.80
C VAL A 17 72.28 -13.70 -42.07
N ASN A 18 73.51 -13.80 -42.58
CA ASN A 18 73.96 -13.50 -43.95
C ASN A 18 74.94 -14.64 -44.33
N ALA A 19 75.14 -15.12 -45.55
CA ALA A 19 74.44 -15.11 -46.84
C ALA A 19 75.30 -16.00 -47.79
N PHE A 20 74.63 -16.76 -48.67
CA PHE A 20 75.04 -17.47 -49.91
C PHE A 20 76.44 -17.22 -50.58
N PRO A 21 76.97 -18.13 -51.46
CA PRO A 21 76.19 -18.86 -52.47
C PRO A 21 76.51 -20.35 -52.78
N ASN A 22 75.57 -20.95 -53.52
CA ASN A 22 75.66 -22.22 -54.26
C ASN A 22 76.22 -21.96 -55.69
N PRO A 23 76.77 -22.98 -56.37
CA PRO A 23 76.21 -23.29 -57.69
C PRO A 23 76.03 -24.80 -58.00
N ASN A 24 74.80 -25.14 -58.39
CA ASN A 24 74.41 -26.26 -59.26
C ASN A 24 74.85 -25.98 -60.73
N PRO A 25 74.70 -26.87 -61.76
CA PRO A 25 73.63 -27.89 -61.89
C PRO A 25 73.98 -29.23 -62.61
N ALA A 26 72.90 -29.98 -62.91
CA ALA A 26 72.69 -30.93 -64.01
C ALA A 26 73.17 -32.38 -63.79
N ASN A 27 72.46 -33.47 -64.12
CA ASN A 27 71.14 -33.82 -64.70
C ASN A 27 70.90 -35.31 -64.28
N ASP A 28 69.79 -36.05 -64.46
CA ASP A 28 68.38 -35.81 -64.82
C ASP A 28 67.55 -37.05 -64.41
N LEU A 29 66.23 -36.89 -64.38
CA LEU A 29 65.14 -37.88 -64.53
C LEU A 29 65.06 -39.19 -63.70
N GLU A 30 63.83 -39.43 -63.25
CA GLU A 30 63.29 -40.71 -62.76
C GLU A 30 63.09 -41.73 -63.89
N ALA A 31 63.10 -43.03 -63.55
CA ALA A 31 62.29 -44.05 -64.24
C ALA A 31 62.08 -45.32 -63.38
N ARG A 32 60.84 -45.53 -62.93
CA ARG A 32 60.16 -46.84 -62.87
C ARG A 32 59.02 -46.71 -63.91
N GLU A 33 58.50 -47.71 -64.62
CA GLU A 33 58.45 -49.18 -64.47
C GLU A 33 58.70 -49.82 -65.88
N ALA A 34 59.18 -51.06 -65.99
CA ALA A 34 58.42 -52.24 -66.45
C ALA A 34 57.39 -51.96 -67.58
N GLU A 35 57.37 -52.63 -68.74
CA GLU A 35 57.91 -53.95 -69.13
C GLU A 35 58.43 -53.94 -70.59
N ASP A 36 59.23 -54.94 -70.97
CA ASP A 36 58.81 -56.00 -71.93
C ASP A 36 59.96 -56.59 -72.79
N ASN A 37 59.86 -57.89 -73.04
CA ASN A 37 60.52 -58.75 -74.03
C ASN A 37 62.07 -58.74 -74.25
N LEU A 38 62.65 -59.88 -73.85
CA LEU A 38 63.62 -60.69 -74.61
C LEU A 38 63.59 -60.39 -76.13
N VAL A 39 64.71 -60.20 -76.87
CA VAL A 39 65.91 -61.06 -76.95
C VAL A 39 67.12 -60.24 -77.44
N ALA A 40 68.28 -60.32 -76.77
CA ALA A 40 69.61 -60.36 -77.43
C ALA A 40 70.75 -60.75 -76.45
N ARG A 41 71.47 -61.82 -76.82
CA ARG A 41 72.66 -62.39 -76.14
C ARG A 41 73.82 -61.40 -75.98
N GLY A 42 74.47 -61.38 -74.80
CA GLY A 42 75.81 -60.79 -74.63
C GLY A 42 76.21 -60.59 -73.17
N GLY A 43 77.08 -61.44 -72.61
CA GLY A 43 77.42 -61.40 -71.18
C GLY A 43 78.37 -60.27 -70.79
N TYR A 44 77.91 -59.36 -69.93
CA TYR A 44 78.74 -58.35 -69.26
C TYR A 44 78.52 -58.42 -67.74
N ASN A 45 79.58 -58.71 -66.99
CA ASN A 45 79.52 -58.87 -65.53
C ASN A 45 79.73 -57.50 -64.86
N ASP A 46 78.64 -56.85 -64.45
CA ASP A 46 78.69 -55.53 -63.80
C ASP A 46 79.05 -55.60 -62.31
N CYS A 47 80.20 -55.01 -61.96
CA CYS A 47 80.76 -54.94 -60.60
C CYS A 47 80.64 -53.56 -59.93
N GLY A 48 79.97 -52.59 -60.56
CA GLY A 48 79.96 -51.20 -60.10
C GLY A 48 81.33 -50.51 -60.17
N SER A 49 81.46 -49.34 -59.55
CA SER A 49 82.64 -48.47 -59.68
C SER A 49 83.82 -48.84 -58.78
N TYR A 50 83.60 -49.52 -57.66
CA TYR A 50 84.61 -49.82 -56.63
C TYR A 50 85.34 -51.17 -56.84
N ALA A 51 84.82 -52.01 -57.72
CA ALA A 51 85.35 -53.34 -58.02
C ALA A 51 85.57 -53.53 -59.52
N SER A 52 86.25 -54.63 -59.86
CA SER A 52 86.54 -55.07 -61.23
C SER A 52 86.23 -56.57 -61.33
N TRP A 53 85.78 -57.05 -62.50
CA TRP A 53 85.56 -58.48 -62.69
C TRP A 53 86.89 -59.24 -62.86
N ASP A 54 87.19 -60.16 -61.93
CA ASP A 54 88.34 -61.04 -62.01
C ASP A 54 87.97 -62.30 -62.80
N LYS A 55 88.55 -62.45 -64.00
CA LYS A 55 88.31 -63.61 -64.88
C LYS A 55 88.86 -64.93 -64.34
N GLY A 56 89.85 -64.90 -63.44
CA GLY A 56 90.44 -66.10 -62.84
C GLY A 56 89.67 -66.62 -61.63
N LYS A 57 89.05 -65.72 -60.86
CA LYS A 57 88.20 -66.06 -59.70
C LYS A 57 86.70 -66.14 -60.03
N ASN A 58 86.32 -65.72 -61.24
CA ASN A 58 84.95 -65.66 -61.74
C ASN A 58 84.01 -64.87 -60.80
N CYS A 59 84.51 -63.76 -60.26
CA CYS A 59 83.78 -62.87 -59.35
C CYS A 59 84.30 -61.43 -59.41
N CYS A 60 83.53 -60.49 -58.85
CA CYS A 60 83.97 -59.10 -58.66
C CYS A 60 84.95 -59.00 -57.50
N VAL A 61 86.11 -58.37 -57.72
CA VAL A 61 87.12 -58.10 -56.70
C VAL A 61 87.32 -56.59 -56.54
N CYS A 62 87.55 -56.14 -55.31
CA CYS A 62 87.79 -54.74 -55.00
C CYS A 62 89.07 -54.22 -55.66
N LYS A 63 89.03 -52.97 -56.17
CA LYS A 63 90.22 -52.29 -56.71
C LYS A 63 91.27 -52.04 -55.62
N ASP A 64 90.80 -51.77 -54.40
CA ASP A 64 91.61 -51.64 -53.20
C ASP A 64 91.89 -53.02 -52.58
N ASN A 65 93.16 -53.43 -52.56
CA ASN A 65 93.58 -54.69 -51.95
C ASN A 65 93.22 -54.76 -50.45
N GLY A 66 92.61 -55.87 -50.05
CA GLY A 66 92.20 -56.14 -48.67
C GLY A 66 90.79 -55.68 -48.29
N LYS A 67 90.05 -55.01 -49.18
CA LYS A 67 88.61 -54.78 -49.00
C LYS A 67 87.79 -55.98 -49.49
N ASN A 68 86.70 -56.27 -48.80
CA ASN A 68 85.69 -57.26 -49.20
C ASN A 68 84.64 -56.58 -50.08
N TYR A 69 84.27 -57.25 -51.17
CA TYR A 69 83.20 -56.82 -52.07
C TYR A 69 81.84 -57.31 -51.59
N ASP A 70 80.87 -56.41 -51.48
CA ASP A 70 79.46 -56.75 -51.27
C ASP A 70 78.72 -56.71 -52.62
N SER A 71 78.17 -57.85 -53.04
CA SER A 71 77.49 -58.00 -54.32
C SER A 71 76.08 -57.38 -54.38
N LYS A 72 75.47 -57.07 -53.23
CA LYS A 72 74.16 -56.41 -53.17
C LYS A 72 74.29 -54.90 -53.31
N SER A 73 75.27 -54.29 -52.64
CA SER A 73 75.52 -52.84 -52.72
C SER A 73 76.52 -52.45 -53.80
N LYS A 74 77.23 -53.41 -54.41
CA LYS A 74 78.33 -53.19 -55.37
C LYS A 74 79.44 -52.28 -54.81
N THR A 75 79.72 -52.40 -53.51
CA THR A 75 80.69 -51.58 -52.77
C THR A 75 81.80 -52.42 -52.13
N CYS A 76 82.88 -51.75 -51.76
CA CYS A 76 84.08 -52.36 -51.18
C CYS A 76 84.36 -51.79 -49.79
N SER A 77 84.34 -52.65 -48.78
CA SER A 77 84.48 -52.30 -47.36
C SER A 77 85.60 -53.10 -46.70
N CYS A 78 86.26 -52.53 -45.68
CA CYS A 78 87.23 -53.29 -44.89
C CYS A 78 86.56 -54.43 -44.11
N PRO A 79 87.32 -55.49 -43.74
CA PRO A 79 86.84 -56.54 -42.86
C PRO A 79 86.29 -55.97 -41.52
N PRO A 80 85.30 -56.63 -40.89
CA PRO A 80 84.73 -56.15 -39.63
C PRO A 80 85.80 -55.85 -38.57
N GLY A 81 85.71 -54.67 -37.95
CA GLY A 81 86.69 -54.18 -36.97
C GLY A 81 87.92 -53.49 -37.57
N GLN A 82 87.99 -53.30 -38.89
CA GLN A 82 89.05 -52.55 -39.56
C GLN A 82 88.53 -51.32 -40.31
N VAL A 83 89.38 -50.30 -40.42
CA VAL A 83 89.15 -49.06 -41.18
C VAL A 83 90.23 -48.87 -42.25
N TRP A 84 89.88 -48.20 -43.34
CA TRP A 84 90.81 -47.88 -44.42
C TRP A 84 91.67 -46.67 -44.04
N ASN A 85 93.00 -46.81 -44.06
CA ASN A 85 93.93 -45.72 -43.74
C ASN A 85 94.53 -45.02 -44.98
N GLY A 86 94.02 -45.29 -46.17
CA GLY A 86 94.57 -44.83 -47.45
C GLY A 86 95.44 -45.88 -48.17
N TYR A 87 96.09 -46.78 -47.41
CA TYR A 87 97.00 -47.81 -47.95
C TYR A 87 96.51 -49.24 -47.73
N GLY A 88 95.69 -49.46 -46.70
CA GLY A 88 95.19 -50.78 -46.33
C GLY A 88 94.11 -50.72 -45.26
N CYS A 89 93.49 -51.86 -44.98
CA CYS A 89 92.61 -52.04 -43.84
C CYS A 89 93.43 -52.30 -42.57
N VAL A 90 93.23 -51.47 -41.54
CA VAL A 90 93.94 -51.56 -40.24
C VAL A 90 92.94 -51.62 -39.10
N VAL A 91 93.33 -52.20 -37.96
CA VAL A 91 92.46 -52.33 -36.77
C VAL A 91 91.97 -50.96 -36.30
N ASP A 92 90.66 -50.83 -36.13
CA ASP A 92 90.02 -49.58 -35.72
C ASP A 92 90.07 -49.37 -34.21
N CYS A 93 91.05 -48.59 -33.77
CA CYS A 93 91.23 -48.15 -32.38
C CYS A 93 90.59 -46.78 -32.08
N GLY A 94 89.78 -46.22 -32.98
CA GLY A 94 89.29 -44.85 -32.87
C GLY A 94 90.41 -43.79 -32.96
N LYS A 95 90.13 -42.55 -32.53
CA LYS A 95 91.06 -41.40 -32.65
C LYS A 95 91.99 -41.22 -31.44
N GLN A 96 91.72 -41.86 -30.32
CA GLN A 96 92.42 -41.63 -29.03
C GLN A 96 93.46 -42.71 -28.70
N ALA A 97 93.48 -43.80 -29.47
CA ALA A 97 94.38 -44.92 -29.32
C ALA A 97 94.96 -45.33 -30.67
N HIS A 98 96.11 -46.00 -30.65
CA HIS A 98 96.72 -46.64 -31.82
C HIS A 98 96.84 -48.15 -31.58
N TYR A 99 96.89 -48.93 -32.65
CA TYR A 99 97.06 -50.37 -32.54
C TYR A 99 98.54 -50.72 -32.33
N ASP A 100 98.88 -51.25 -31.15
CA ASP A 100 100.23 -51.74 -30.86
C ASP A 100 100.37 -53.19 -31.38
N LYS A 101 101.33 -53.38 -32.29
CA LYS A 101 101.58 -54.67 -32.96
C LYS A 101 102.20 -55.72 -32.03
N TRP A 102 102.91 -55.32 -30.97
CA TRP A 102 103.60 -56.22 -30.05
C TRP A 102 102.64 -56.76 -28.99
N GLN A 103 101.82 -55.88 -28.41
CA GLN A 103 100.81 -56.21 -27.40
C GLN A 103 99.48 -56.66 -28.02
N LYS A 104 99.35 -56.61 -29.36
CA LYS A 104 98.18 -57.01 -30.16
C LYS A 104 96.86 -56.39 -29.68
N LYS A 105 96.91 -55.13 -29.27
CA LYS A 105 95.77 -54.38 -28.72
C LYS A 105 95.87 -52.89 -29.02
N CYS A 106 94.75 -52.20 -28.94
CA CYS A 106 94.74 -50.73 -28.96
C CYS A 106 95.31 -50.17 -27.64
N ILE A 107 96.22 -49.19 -27.73
CA ILE A 107 96.83 -48.49 -26.60
C ILE A 107 96.54 -47.00 -26.71
N CYS A 108 96.11 -46.40 -25.60
CA CYS A 108 95.82 -44.97 -25.52
C CYS A 108 97.06 -44.12 -25.79
N ASN A 109 96.89 -43.05 -26.57
CA ASN A 109 97.98 -42.12 -26.89
C ASN A 109 98.44 -41.33 -25.66
N ASN A 110 97.55 -41.13 -24.68
CA ASN A 110 97.83 -40.50 -23.40
C ASN A 110 98.26 -41.56 -22.37
N ASN A 111 99.46 -41.40 -21.81
CA ASN A 111 99.99 -42.33 -20.82
C ASN A 111 99.11 -42.40 -19.55
N GLY A 112 98.83 -43.61 -19.06
CA GLY A 112 97.99 -43.86 -17.89
C GLY A 112 96.48 -43.85 -18.13
N GLN A 113 96.00 -43.62 -19.36
CA GLN A 113 94.60 -43.87 -19.73
C GLN A 113 94.36 -45.35 -20.10
N ILE A 114 93.17 -45.84 -19.79
CA ILE A 114 92.69 -47.18 -20.12
C ILE A 114 91.83 -47.10 -21.38
N TYR A 115 92.04 -48.02 -22.32
CA TYR A 115 91.27 -48.13 -23.56
C TYR A 115 90.03 -49.01 -23.33
N ASP A 116 88.85 -48.52 -23.72
CA ASP A 116 87.62 -49.32 -23.82
C ASP A 116 87.38 -49.73 -25.28
N SER A 117 87.36 -51.05 -25.52
CA SER A 117 87.15 -51.64 -26.84
C SER A 117 85.71 -51.54 -27.36
N LYS A 118 84.73 -51.27 -26.49
CA LYS A 118 83.32 -51.05 -26.91
C LYS A 118 83.10 -49.64 -27.43
N SER A 119 83.59 -48.63 -26.71
CA SER A 119 83.47 -47.22 -27.09
C SER A 119 84.53 -46.75 -28.07
N LYS A 120 85.68 -47.47 -28.16
CA LYS A 120 86.90 -47.03 -28.86
C LYS A 120 87.45 -45.71 -28.33
N THR A 121 87.33 -45.49 -27.01
CA THR A 121 87.80 -44.29 -26.31
C THR A 121 88.80 -44.60 -25.20
N CYS A 122 89.48 -43.55 -24.74
CA CYS A 122 90.46 -43.58 -23.67
C CYS A 122 90.00 -42.75 -22.48
N SER A 123 90.01 -43.34 -21.30
CA SER A 123 89.59 -42.69 -20.05
C SER A 123 90.57 -42.96 -18.92
N CYS A 124 90.56 -42.11 -17.89
CA CYS A 124 91.37 -42.36 -16.70
C CYS A 124 90.78 -43.53 -15.88
N PRO A 125 91.62 -44.23 -15.08
CA PRO A 125 91.14 -45.26 -14.17
C PRO A 125 90.04 -44.74 -13.22
N PRO A 126 89.11 -45.60 -12.76
CA PRO A 126 88.04 -45.19 -11.85
C PRO A 126 88.56 -44.38 -10.65
N GLY A 127 87.92 -43.24 -10.37
CA GLY A 127 88.35 -42.30 -9.32
C GLY A 127 89.44 -41.31 -9.71
N LYS A 128 89.93 -41.34 -10.96
CA LYS A 128 90.91 -40.37 -11.49
C LYS A 128 90.38 -39.57 -12.67
N VAL A 129 90.90 -38.35 -12.83
CA VAL A 129 90.59 -37.42 -13.92
C VAL A 129 91.85 -36.96 -14.64
N TRP A 130 91.73 -36.61 -15.91
CA TRP A 130 92.84 -36.13 -16.74
C TRP A 130 93.08 -34.64 -16.48
N ASN A 131 94.26 -34.26 -15.97
CA ASN A 131 94.61 -32.86 -15.71
C ASN A 131 95.31 -32.15 -16.89
N GLY A 132 95.26 -32.73 -18.09
CA GLY A 132 96.00 -32.26 -19.27
C GLY A 132 97.37 -32.94 -19.45
N LYS A 133 97.96 -33.52 -18.40
CA LYS A 133 99.27 -34.22 -18.45
C LYS A 133 99.21 -35.67 -17.97
N SER A 134 98.39 -35.99 -16.99
CA SER A 134 98.28 -37.32 -16.40
C SER A 134 96.92 -37.54 -15.72
N CYS A 135 96.62 -38.80 -15.37
CA CYS A 135 95.47 -39.17 -14.55
C CYS A 135 95.76 -38.95 -13.05
N VAL A 136 95.17 -37.91 -12.47
CA VAL A 136 95.28 -37.54 -11.04
C VAL A 136 94.02 -37.89 -10.27
N GLN A 137 94.09 -37.94 -8.94
CA GLN A 137 92.94 -38.24 -8.08
C GLN A 137 91.82 -37.20 -8.27
N ASP A 138 90.58 -37.65 -8.43
CA ASP A 138 89.44 -36.77 -8.63
C ASP A 138 88.88 -36.23 -7.30
N CYS A 139 89.37 -35.05 -6.91
CA CYS A 139 88.92 -34.27 -5.76
C CYS A 139 87.82 -33.25 -6.09
N GLY A 140 87.25 -33.25 -7.31
CA GLY A 140 86.34 -32.19 -7.75
C GLY A 140 87.04 -30.85 -8.00
N LYS A 141 86.29 -29.74 -7.95
CA LYS A 141 86.79 -28.38 -8.25
C LYS A 141 87.21 -27.58 -7.01
N ASP A 142 86.64 -27.90 -5.85
CA ASP A 142 86.80 -27.12 -4.62
C ASP A 142 87.95 -27.62 -3.72
N ALA A 143 88.55 -28.74 -4.07
CA ALA A 143 89.66 -29.37 -3.37
C ALA A 143 90.77 -29.80 -4.35
N HIS A 144 91.98 -29.97 -3.81
CA HIS A 144 93.10 -30.60 -4.49
C HIS A 144 93.53 -31.85 -3.73
N TYR A 145 94.27 -32.75 -4.38
CA TYR A 145 94.85 -33.91 -3.70
C TYR A 145 96.14 -33.48 -3.00
N ASP A 146 96.18 -33.61 -1.68
CA ASP A 146 97.36 -33.44 -0.86
C ASP A 146 98.10 -34.79 -0.78
N ALA A 147 99.36 -34.80 -1.22
CA ALA A 147 100.17 -36.01 -1.30
C ALA A 147 100.70 -36.47 0.07
N ASP A 148 100.90 -35.54 1.01
CA ASP A 148 101.43 -35.80 2.35
C ASP A 148 100.32 -36.36 3.26
N GLN A 149 99.13 -35.75 3.18
CA GLN A 149 97.92 -36.19 3.88
C GLN A 149 97.21 -37.36 3.17
N LYS A 150 97.60 -37.67 1.93
CA LYS A 150 97.04 -38.72 1.06
C LYS A 150 95.53 -38.62 0.85
N CYS A 151 94.99 -37.41 0.88
CA CYS A 151 93.55 -37.14 0.83
C CYS A 151 93.24 -35.87 0.03
N CYS A 152 91.97 -35.64 -0.28
CA CYS A 152 91.53 -34.41 -0.91
C CYS A 152 91.33 -33.31 0.16
N VAL A 153 92.06 -32.20 0.02
CA VAL A 153 92.04 -31.06 0.94
C VAL A 153 91.38 -29.86 0.27
N CYS A 154 90.50 -29.18 0.99
CA CYS A 154 89.77 -28.02 0.48
C CYS A 154 90.68 -26.83 0.17
N ASN A 155 90.48 -26.22 -1.00
CA ASN A 155 91.23 -25.03 -1.43
C ASN A 155 90.97 -23.82 -0.52
N LYS A 156 89.84 -23.80 0.19
CA LYS A 156 89.47 -22.76 1.17
C LYS A 156 89.72 -23.25 2.60
N LYS A 157 90.61 -22.57 3.30
CA LYS A 157 91.01 -22.90 4.68
C LYS A 157 89.82 -22.95 5.63
N GLY A 158 89.68 -24.04 6.38
CA GLY A 158 88.60 -24.26 7.36
C GLY A 158 87.33 -24.91 6.81
N GLN A 159 87.25 -25.18 5.50
CA GLN A 159 86.21 -26.04 4.94
C GLN A 159 86.56 -27.53 5.12
N VAL A 160 85.53 -28.36 5.24
CA VAL A 160 85.62 -29.83 5.33
C VAL A 160 85.28 -30.42 3.96
N PHE A 161 86.10 -31.36 3.51
CA PHE A 161 85.89 -32.08 2.24
C PHE A 161 84.91 -33.24 2.43
N ASN A 162 83.93 -33.37 1.54
CA ASN A 162 83.04 -34.52 1.47
C ASN A 162 83.42 -35.41 0.28
N SER A 163 83.85 -36.64 0.57
CA SER A 163 84.31 -37.61 -0.44
C SER A 163 83.21 -38.20 -1.33
N GLN A 164 81.94 -38.18 -0.89
CA GLN A 164 80.81 -38.65 -1.70
C GLN A 164 80.42 -37.62 -2.76
N SER A 165 80.36 -36.33 -2.38
CA SER A 165 79.98 -35.24 -3.29
C SER A 165 81.15 -34.59 -4.01
N LYS A 166 82.40 -34.83 -3.56
CA LYS A 166 83.64 -34.16 -4.02
C LYS A 166 83.55 -32.63 -3.94
N THR A 167 82.94 -32.14 -2.86
CA THR A 167 82.75 -30.71 -2.58
C THR A 167 83.26 -30.33 -1.21
N CYS A 168 83.50 -29.04 -1.02
CA CYS A 168 83.94 -28.45 0.24
C CYS A 168 82.86 -27.55 0.83
N SER A 169 82.58 -27.72 2.12
CA SER A 169 81.60 -26.94 2.87
C SER A 169 82.14 -26.53 4.23
N CYS A 170 81.57 -25.47 4.80
CA CYS A 170 81.89 -25.12 6.19
C CYS A 170 81.35 -26.18 7.17
N PRO A 171 81.94 -26.30 8.38
CA PRO A 171 81.43 -27.18 9.42
C PRO A 171 79.93 -26.92 9.72
N PRO A 172 79.18 -27.91 10.23
CA PRO A 172 77.77 -27.75 10.58
C PRO A 172 77.54 -26.53 11.48
N GLY A 173 76.59 -25.67 11.09
CA GLY A 173 76.30 -24.41 11.78
C GLY A 173 77.17 -23.21 11.39
N GLN A 174 78.03 -23.34 10.37
CA GLN A 174 78.85 -22.25 9.86
C GLN A 174 78.63 -21.99 8.35
N VAL A 175 78.86 -20.74 7.93
CA VAL A 175 78.79 -20.28 6.54
C VAL A 175 80.08 -19.57 6.13
N TRP A 176 80.39 -19.59 4.83
CA TRP A 176 81.57 -18.93 4.28
C TRP A 176 81.32 -17.44 4.05
N ASN A 177 82.06 -16.56 4.73
CA ASN A 177 81.89 -15.10 4.61
C ASN A 177 82.81 -14.42 3.59
N GLY A 178 83.52 -15.20 2.76
CA GLY A 178 84.57 -14.70 1.86
C GLY A 178 85.98 -14.98 2.39
N TYR A 179 86.21 -14.85 3.69
CA TYR A 179 87.51 -15.00 4.36
C TYR A 179 87.65 -16.31 5.14
N GLY A 180 86.56 -16.82 5.70
CA GLY A 180 86.54 -18.02 6.54
C GLY A 180 85.13 -18.54 6.81
N CYS A 181 85.05 -19.66 7.51
CA CYS A 181 83.81 -20.17 8.06
C CYS A 181 83.47 -19.45 9.37
N VAL A 182 82.28 -18.86 9.46
CA VAL A 182 81.77 -18.13 10.63
C VAL A 182 80.41 -18.67 11.06
N VAL A 183 80.02 -18.45 12.31
CA VAL A 183 78.72 -18.88 12.85
C VAL A 183 77.57 -18.35 11.99
N ASP A 184 76.67 -19.23 11.57
CA ASP A 184 75.54 -18.89 10.71
C ASP A 184 74.36 -18.34 11.51
N CYS A 185 74.31 -17.02 11.61
CA CYS A 185 73.21 -16.25 12.20
C CYS A 185 72.14 -15.82 11.19
N GLY A 186 72.15 -16.33 9.95
CA GLY A 186 71.30 -15.81 8.88
C GLY A 186 71.75 -14.42 8.39
N LYS A 187 70.84 -13.67 7.74
CA LYS A 187 71.14 -12.35 7.13
C LYS A 187 70.76 -11.16 8.00
N GLU A 188 69.84 -11.35 8.94
CA GLU A 188 69.23 -10.29 9.76
C GLU A 188 69.94 -10.08 11.10
N ALA A 189 70.85 -11.00 11.45
CA ALA A 189 71.63 -10.99 12.67
C ALA A 189 73.12 -11.21 12.39
N HIS A 190 73.95 -10.81 13.36
CA HIS A 190 75.38 -11.09 13.37
C HIS A 190 75.76 -11.80 14.68
N TYR A 191 76.91 -12.49 14.68
CA TYR A 191 77.41 -13.14 15.88
C TYR A 191 78.15 -12.14 16.78
N ASP A 192 77.55 -11.80 17.93
CA ASP A 192 78.18 -10.99 18.95
C ASP A 192 79.15 -11.86 19.77
N LYS A 193 80.45 -11.54 19.69
CA LYS A 193 81.52 -12.26 20.39
C LYS A 193 81.49 -12.07 21.91
N SER A 194 81.02 -10.92 22.39
CA SER A 194 80.92 -10.59 23.81
C SER A 194 79.74 -11.32 24.46
N GLN A 195 78.59 -11.35 23.77
CA GLN A 195 77.38 -12.07 24.21
C GLN A 195 77.38 -13.57 23.82
N LYS A 196 78.37 -14.02 23.02
CA LYS A 196 78.54 -15.39 22.50
C LYS A 196 77.30 -15.96 21.78
N LYS A 197 76.47 -15.09 21.19
CA LYS A 197 75.20 -15.44 20.54
C LYS A 197 74.97 -14.58 19.30
N CYS A 198 74.06 -15.04 18.43
CA CYS A 198 73.54 -14.20 17.36
C CYS A 198 72.65 -13.09 17.95
N VAL A 199 72.81 -11.87 17.46
CA VAL A 199 72.00 -10.70 17.83
C VAL A 199 71.51 -9.99 16.57
N CYS A 200 70.30 -9.46 16.63
CA CYS A 200 69.69 -8.76 15.49
C CYS A 200 70.43 -7.49 15.13
N ASN A 201 70.51 -7.21 13.82
CA ASN A 201 71.11 -5.97 13.32
C ASN A 201 70.23 -4.75 13.63
N ASN A 202 68.91 -4.94 13.67
CA ASN A 202 67.94 -3.94 14.08
C ASN A 202 67.79 -3.91 15.60
N ASN A 203 67.84 -2.72 16.20
CA ASN A 203 67.71 -2.56 17.64
C ASN A 203 66.25 -2.83 18.10
N GLY A 204 66.09 -3.72 19.08
CA GLY A 204 64.80 -4.10 19.66
C GLY A 204 64.14 -5.36 19.05
N GLU A 205 64.68 -5.90 17.95
CA GLU A 205 64.25 -7.20 17.44
C GLU A 205 64.87 -8.36 18.23
N VAL A 206 64.13 -9.46 18.32
CA VAL A 206 64.53 -10.70 19.01
C VAL A 206 64.92 -11.74 17.96
N TYR A 207 66.08 -12.38 18.17
CA TYR A 207 66.60 -13.42 17.31
C TYR A 207 66.03 -14.80 17.67
N ASP A 208 65.47 -15.53 16.70
CA ASP A 208 65.10 -16.93 16.85
C ASP A 208 66.18 -17.84 16.22
N SER A 209 66.76 -18.72 17.04
CA SER A 209 67.82 -19.63 16.64
C SER A 209 67.37 -20.81 15.77
N LYS A 210 66.07 -21.12 15.71
CA LYS A 210 65.50 -22.17 14.85
C LYS A 210 65.30 -21.67 13.42
N SER A 211 64.76 -20.46 13.25
CA SER A 211 64.53 -19.84 11.94
C SER A 211 65.74 -19.06 11.42
N LYS A 212 66.65 -18.62 12.31
CA LYS A 212 67.75 -17.68 12.01
C LYS A 212 67.25 -16.33 11.47
N THR A 213 66.11 -15.88 12.00
CA THR A 213 65.46 -14.61 11.64
C THR A 213 65.33 -13.70 12.85
N CYS A 214 65.16 -12.42 12.57
CA CYS A 214 64.85 -11.39 13.56
C CYS A 214 63.38 -10.99 13.45
N SER A 215 62.75 -10.75 14.60
CA SER A 215 61.36 -10.30 14.64
C SER A 215 61.09 -9.45 15.88
N CYS A 216 60.15 -8.53 15.78
CA CYS A 216 59.70 -7.77 16.95
C CYS A 216 59.07 -8.67 18.02
N PRO A 217 59.13 -8.28 19.30
CA PRO A 217 58.48 -8.99 20.39
C PRO A 217 56.97 -9.23 20.12
N PRO A 218 56.37 -10.30 20.68
CA PRO A 218 54.95 -10.61 20.47
C PRO A 218 54.03 -9.40 20.72
N GLY A 219 53.20 -9.08 19.73
CA GLY A 219 52.31 -7.91 19.75
C GLY A 219 52.92 -6.60 19.22
N GLN A 220 54.15 -6.64 18.70
CA GLN A 220 54.80 -5.48 18.06
C GLN A 220 55.15 -5.74 16.58
N VAL A 221 55.30 -4.67 15.82
CA VAL A 221 55.71 -4.66 14.40
C VAL A 221 56.80 -3.62 14.16
N TRP A 222 57.68 -3.89 13.20
CA TRP A 222 58.74 -2.98 12.79
C TRP A 222 58.20 -1.82 11.96
N ASN A 223 58.52 -0.58 12.32
CA ASN A 223 58.08 0.62 11.58
C ASN A 223 59.19 1.30 10.75
N GLY A 224 60.34 0.66 10.58
CA GLY A 224 61.54 1.25 9.95
C GLY A 224 62.55 1.82 10.95
N TYR A 225 62.12 2.21 12.15
CA TYR A 225 62.96 2.79 13.20
C TYR A 225 63.05 1.94 14.47
N GLY A 226 62.00 1.16 14.75
CA GLY A 226 61.89 0.34 15.96
C GLY A 226 60.66 -0.56 15.94
N CYS A 227 60.59 -1.45 16.92
CA CYS A 227 59.39 -2.21 17.21
C CYS A 227 58.36 -1.34 17.95
N ILE A 228 57.15 -1.23 17.40
CA ILE A 228 56.02 -0.49 17.97
C ILE A 228 54.83 -1.42 18.17
N VAL A 229 53.90 -1.06 19.08
CA VAL A 229 52.67 -1.84 19.32
C VAL A 229 51.88 -1.99 18.01
N ASP A 230 51.53 -3.23 17.66
CA ASP A 230 50.80 -3.54 16.45
C ASP A 230 49.29 -3.31 16.61
N CYS A 231 48.87 -2.11 16.20
CA CYS A 231 47.48 -1.68 16.10
C CYS A 231 46.81 -2.00 14.75
N GLY A 232 47.48 -2.72 13.83
CA GLY A 232 47.00 -2.87 12.46
C GLY A 232 47.11 -1.57 11.62
N LYS A 233 46.53 -1.57 10.41
CA LYS A 233 46.70 -0.47 9.43
C LYS A 233 45.74 0.71 9.62
N GLN A 234 44.63 0.53 10.33
CA GLN A 234 43.56 1.52 10.47
C GLN A 234 43.63 2.34 11.76
N ALA A 235 44.54 1.97 12.67
CA ALA A 235 44.73 2.59 13.97
C ALA A 235 46.22 2.85 14.23
N HIS A 236 46.48 3.75 15.18
CA HIS A 236 47.81 4.01 15.71
C HIS A 236 47.80 3.85 17.23
N TYR A 237 48.96 3.64 17.84
CA TYR A 237 49.08 3.58 19.29
C TYR A 237 49.19 4.99 19.87
N ASP A 238 48.17 5.43 20.60
CA ASP A 238 48.19 6.69 21.34
C ASP A 238 48.94 6.48 22.66
N LYS A 239 50.07 7.17 22.83
CA LYS A 239 50.94 7.09 24.01
C LYS A 239 50.30 7.67 25.27
N TRP A 240 49.40 8.65 25.14
CA TRP A 240 48.68 9.27 26.25
C TRP A 240 47.54 8.38 26.74
N GLN A 241 46.75 7.85 25.81
CA GLN A 241 45.65 6.92 26.12
C GLN A 241 46.12 5.47 26.37
N LYS A 242 47.40 5.18 26.12
CA LYS A 242 48.06 3.86 26.25
C LYS A 242 47.35 2.72 25.51
N LYS A 243 46.65 3.04 24.41
CA LYS A 243 45.83 2.10 23.64
C LYS A 243 45.90 2.43 22.14
N CYS A 244 45.53 1.46 21.32
CA CYS A 244 45.28 1.68 19.91
C CYS A 244 44.01 2.52 19.70
N VAL A 245 44.07 3.51 18.81
CA VAL A 245 42.96 4.42 18.49
C VAL A 245 42.85 4.53 16.97
N CYS A 246 41.62 4.56 16.47
CA CYS A 246 41.36 4.64 15.03
C CYS A 246 41.85 5.97 14.43
N ASN A 247 42.39 5.89 13.22
CA ASN A 247 42.87 7.06 12.49
C ASN A 247 41.70 7.95 12.03
N ASN A 248 40.53 7.34 11.77
CA ASN A 248 39.30 8.03 11.47
C ASN A 248 38.55 8.40 12.76
N ASN A 249 38.16 9.66 12.88
CA ASN A 249 37.43 10.13 14.05
C ASN A 249 36.00 9.56 14.09
N GLY A 250 35.63 8.94 15.21
CA GLY A 250 34.33 8.30 15.43
C GLY A 250 34.28 6.78 15.16
N GLU A 251 35.31 6.18 14.57
CA GLU A 251 35.42 4.71 14.50
C GLU A 251 35.91 4.14 15.84
N ILE A 252 35.42 2.94 16.18
CA ILE A 252 35.80 2.19 17.39
C ILE A 252 36.84 1.13 17.00
N TYR A 253 37.92 1.04 17.78
CA TYR A 253 38.97 0.06 17.58
C TYR A 253 38.62 -1.29 18.22
N ASN A 254 38.70 -2.37 17.46
CA ASN A 254 38.58 -3.74 17.95
C ASN A 254 39.98 -4.36 18.12
N SER A 255 40.35 -4.71 19.36
CA SER A 255 41.67 -5.26 19.70
C SER A 255 41.88 -6.73 19.30
N GLN A 256 40.81 -7.49 19.07
CA GLN A 256 40.90 -8.89 18.62
C GLN A 256 41.19 -8.96 17.12
N THR A 257 40.53 -8.13 16.32
CA THR A 257 40.67 -8.10 14.85
C THR A 257 41.71 -7.10 14.35
N LYS A 258 42.12 -6.15 15.20
CA LYS A 258 42.98 -5.00 14.86
C LYS A 258 42.41 -4.11 13.74
N THR A 259 41.08 -3.98 13.74
CA THR A 259 40.33 -3.18 12.75
C THR A 259 39.58 -2.03 13.42
N CYS A 260 39.26 -1.03 12.61
CA CYS A 260 38.37 0.06 12.96
C CYS A 260 37.04 -0.11 12.24
N SER A 261 35.96 0.15 12.97
CA SER A 261 34.60 0.13 12.43
C SER A 261 33.73 1.17 13.12
N CYS A 262 32.74 1.69 12.41
CA CYS A 262 31.72 2.54 13.02
C CYS A 262 30.93 1.81 14.11
N PRO A 263 30.33 2.54 15.07
CA PRO A 263 29.43 1.97 16.06
C PRO A 263 28.25 1.23 15.42
N ASP A 264 27.65 0.28 16.16
CA ASP A 264 26.53 -0.53 15.66
C ASP A 264 25.40 0.32 15.04
N GLY A 265 24.95 -0.09 13.85
CA GLY A 265 23.93 0.63 13.08
C GLY A 265 24.44 1.83 12.27
N GLN A 266 25.75 2.10 12.26
CA GLN A 266 26.36 3.18 11.47
C GLN A 266 27.31 2.63 10.39
N TYR A 267 27.54 3.42 9.34
CA TYR A 267 28.54 3.13 8.31
C TYR A 267 29.42 4.36 8.05
N TRP A 268 30.64 4.12 7.55
CA TRP A 268 31.56 5.19 7.19
C TRP A 268 31.19 5.77 5.82
N ASN A 269 30.86 7.07 5.75
CA ASN A 269 30.51 7.73 4.49
C ASN A 269 31.71 8.37 3.75
N GLY A 270 32.94 8.07 4.18
CA GLY A 270 34.17 8.71 3.69
C GLY A 270 34.65 9.88 4.56
N LYS A 271 33.80 10.45 5.43
CA LYS A 271 34.12 11.58 6.31
C LYS A 271 33.75 11.37 7.78
N ALA A 272 32.67 10.65 8.06
CA ALA A 272 32.19 10.34 9.39
C ALA A 272 31.39 9.03 9.43
N CYS A 273 31.23 8.47 10.61
CA CYS A 273 30.21 7.45 10.86
C CYS A 273 28.82 8.10 10.85
N VAL A 274 27.92 7.55 10.03
CA VAL A 274 26.53 8.03 9.88
C VAL A 274 25.56 6.87 10.01
N VAL A 275 24.38 7.14 10.56
CA VAL A 275 23.34 6.12 10.80
C VAL A 275 22.84 5.54 9.47
N ASP A 276 22.86 4.21 9.34
CA ASP A 276 22.34 3.51 8.18
C ASP A 276 20.81 3.34 8.29
N CYS A 277 20.08 4.26 7.65
CA CYS A 277 18.64 4.20 7.50
C CYS A 277 18.16 3.40 6.26
N GLY A 278 19.06 2.75 5.51
CA GLY A 278 18.73 2.14 4.23
C GLY A 278 18.37 3.17 3.14
N LYS A 279 17.92 2.69 1.97
CA LYS A 279 17.67 3.55 0.78
C LYS A 279 16.33 4.29 0.80
N GLN A 280 15.39 3.89 1.66
CA GLN A 280 14.01 4.40 1.68
C GLN A 280 13.76 5.47 2.76
N ALA A 281 14.73 5.69 3.65
CA ALA A 281 14.65 6.65 4.75
C ALA A 281 15.95 7.46 4.85
N HIS A 282 15.86 8.61 5.53
CA HIS A 282 16.99 9.43 5.93
C HIS A 282 17.00 9.61 7.45
N TYR A 283 18.15 9.91 8.04
CA TYR A 283 18.24 10.17 9.47
C TYR A 283 17.88 11.62 9.78
N ASP A 284 16.77 11.83 10.51
CA ASP A 284 16.38 13.13 11.04
C ASP A 284 17.15 13.40 12.33
N GLN A 285 18.08 14.36 12.27
CA GLN A 285 18.93 14.75 13.39
C GLN A 285 18.15 15.37 14.56
N GLN A 286 17.06 16.10 14.30
CA GLN A 286 16.25 16.72 15.35
C GLN A 286 15.43 15.68 16.12
N LYS A 287 14.86 14.72 15.39
CA LYS A 287 14.03 13.64 15.95
C LYS A 287 14.82 12.38 16.33
N LYS A 288 16.14 12.40 16.12
CA LYS A 288 17.13 11.34 16.38
C LYS A 288 16.73 9.95 15.86
N LYS A 289 16.07 9.90 14.70
CA LYS A 289 15.54 8.65 14.13
C LYS A 289 15.51 8.67 12.61
N CYS A 290 15.53 7.48 12.00
CA CYS A 290 15.27 7.33 10.59
C CYS A 290 13.80 7.66 10.26
N ILE A 291 13.58 8.43 9.20
CA ILE A 291 12.26 8.83 8.72
C ILE A 291 12.16 8.49 7.23
N CYS A 292 11.04 7.87 6.86
CA CYS A 292 10.77 7.50 5.47
C CYS A 292 10.73 8.71 4.54
N ASN A 293 11.29 8.54 3.35
CA ASN A 293 11.33 9.58 2.34
C ASN A 293 9.94 9.85 1.75
N ASN A 294 9.06 8.85 1.74
CA ASN A 294 7.65 9.03 1.37
C ASN A 294 6.79 9.37 2.60
N ASN A 295 5.83 10.26 2.41
CA ASN A 295 4.95 10.68 3.49
C ASN A 295 3.91 9.60 3.83
N GLY A 296 3.74 9.33 5.13
CA GLY A 296 2.78 8.35 5.65
C GLY A 296 3.30 6.92 5.81
N GLU A 297 4.50 6.60 5.32
CA GLU A 297 5.14 5.29 5.58
C GLU A 297 5.74 5.21 7.00
N ILE A 298 5.86 3.99 7.52
CA ILE A 298 6.49 3.65 8.79
C ILE A 298 7.86 3.02 8.51
N TYR A 299 8.89 3.52 9.19
CA TYR A 299 10.22 2.95 9.13
C TYR A 299 10.33 1.74 10.07
N ASN A 300 10.81 0.61 9.55
CA ASN A 300 11.16 -0.56 10.32
C ASN A 300 12.69 -0.61 10.52
N SER A 301 13.15 -0.55 11.77
CA SER A 301 14.57 -0.54 12.13
C SER A 301 15.28 -1.89 11.99
N GLN A 302 14.56 -3.01 11.98
CA GLN A 302 15.13 -4.35 11.77
C GLN A 302 15.42 -4.60 10.30
N SER A 303 14.49 -4.26 9.40
CA SER A 303 14.63 -4.46 7.96
C SER A 303 15.25 -3.27 7.21
N LYS A 304 15.39 -2.10 7.86
CA LYS A 304 15.82 -0.83 7.25
C LYS A 304 14.96 -0.42 6.04
N THR A 305 13.68 -0.76 6.07
CA THR A 305 12.71 -0.47 5.00
C THR A 305 11.58 0.43 5.50
N CYS A 306 10.93 1.06 4.52
CA CYS A 306 9.69 1.81 4.71
C CYS A 306 8.53 1.06 4.10
N SER A 307 7.41 1.03 4.82
CA SER A 307 6.15 0.49 4.32
C SER A 307 4.98 1.22 4.96
N CYS A 308 3.80 1.16 4.32
CA CYS A 308 2.55 1.42 5.04
C CYS A 308 2.40 0.44 6.23
N PRO A 309 1.50 0.72 7.21
CA PRO A 309 1.40 -0.04 8.45
C PRO A 309 1.28 -1.56 8.24
N PRO A 310 1.90 -2.40 9.09
CA PRO A 310 1.81 -3.84 8.93
C PRO A 310 0.38 -4.36 9.15
N GLY A 311 -0.13 -5.16 8.21
CA GLY A 311 -1.39 -5.88 8.33
C GLY A 311 -2.50 -5.38 7.40
N GLN A 312 -2.53 -5.91 6.17
CA GLN A 312 -3.64 -5.99 5.18
C GLN A 312 -4.54 -4.77 4.87
N GLN A 313 -4.41 -3.62 5.54
CA GLN A 313 -5.39 -2.53 5.43
C GLN A 313 -4.95 -1.38 4.50
N ALA A 314 -3.66 -1.17 4.27
CA ALA A 314 -3.16 -0.07 3.42
C ALA A 314 -1.98 -0.48 2.53
N HIS A 315 -1.87 0.18 1.36
CA HIS A 315 -0.72 0.10 0.46
C HIS A 315 -0.27 1.50 0.01
N TYR A 316 0.96 1.64 -0.48
CA TYR A 316 1.46 2.91 -1.00
C TYR A 316 1.06 3.11 -2.46
N ASP A 317 0.22 4.09 -2.73
CA ASP A 317 -0.15 4.49 -4.08
C ASP A 317 0.93 5.42 -4.65
N LYS A 318 1.63 4.95 -5.69
CA LYS A 318 2.71 5.70 -6.37
C LYS A 318 2.21 6.95 -7.11
N TRP A 319 0.97 6.95 -7.59
CA TRP A 319 0.36 8.07 -8.30
C TRP A 319 -0.10 9.15 -7.31
N GLN A 320 -0.72 8.74 -6.21
CA GLN A 320 -1.17 9.66 -5.16
C GLN A 320 -0.08 10.03 -4.13
N LYS A 321 1.10 9.40 -4.19
CA LYS A 321 2.26 9.61 -3.31
C LYS A 321 1.93 9.54 -1.81
N LYS A 322 1.05 8.60 -1.43
CA LYS A 322 0.56 8.41 -0.05
C LYS A 322 0.12 6.96 0.17
N CYS A 323 0.07 6.53 1.43
CA CYS A 323 -0.66 5.32 1.78
C CYS A 323 -2.17 5.51 1.55
N VAL A 324 -2.80 4.53 0.93
CA VAL A 324 -4.26 4.44 0.69
C VAL A 324 -4.79 3.13 1.23
N CYS A 325 -6.06 3.08 1.61
CA CYS A 325 -6.67 1.87 2.15
C CYS A 325 -7.01 0.87 1.05
N ASN A 326 -6.86 -0.42 1.37
CA ASN A 326 -7.19 -1.53 0.46
C ASN A 326 -8.70 -1.75 0.35
N ASN A 327 -9.44 -1.45 1.43
CA ASN A 327 -10.87 -1.65 1.52
C ASN A 327 -11.65 -0.46 0.94
N ASN A 328 -12.71 -0.76 0.19
CA ASN A 328 -13.48 0.26 -0.50
C ASN A 328 -14.26 1.17 0.48
N GLY A 329 -13.93 2.46 0.47
CA GLY A 329 -14.55 3.50 1.32
C GLY A 329 -13.82 3.80 2.63
N GLU A 330 -12.78 3.05 3.00
CA GLU A 330 -11.94 3.40 4.15
C GLU A 330 -11.00 4.57 3.82
N ILE A 331 -10.77 5.44 4.80
CA ILE A 331 -9.87 6.60 4.67
C ILE A 331 -8.61 6.35 5.51
N TYR A 332 -7.44 6.58 4.93
CA TYR A 332 -6.16 6.51 5.63
C TYR A 332 -5.92 7.79 6.42
N ASN A 333 -5.82 7.67 7.75
CA ASN A 333 -5.44 8.78 8.61
C ASN A 333 -3.91 8.78 8.81
N SER A 334 -3.24 9.84 8.38
CA SER A 334 -1.78 9.97 8.45
C SER A 334 -1.22 10.21 9.87
N GLN A 335 -2.04 10.67 10.81
CA GLN A 335 -1.65 10.89 12.20
C GLN A 335 -1.73 9.59 13.02
N SER A 336 -2.87 8.90 12.98
CA SER A 336 -3.05 7.61 13.67
C SER A 336 -2.43 6.44 12.92
N LYS A 337 -2.14 6.60 11.62
CA LYS A 337 -1.60 5.58 10.72
C LYS A 337 -2.52 4.35 10.61
N THR A 338 -3.82 4.61 10.53
CA THR A 338 -4.86 3.58 10.46
C THR A 338 -5.81 3.84 9.29
N CYS A 339 -6.38 2.76 8.75
CA CYS A 339 -7.54 2.82 7.88
C CYS A 339 -8.81 2.73 8.71
N SER A 340 -9.79 3.57 8.42
CA SER A 340 -11.06 3.56 9.14
C SER A 340 -12.18 4.14 8.27
N CYS A 341 -13.40 3.67 8.48
CA CYS A 341 -14.58 4.22 7.83
C CYS A 341 -14.96 5.59 8.43
N PRO A 342 -15.31 6.59 7.61
CA PRO A 342 -15.61 7.95 8.09
C PRO A 342 -16.99 8.06 8.78
N GLY A 343 -17.13 9.03 9.68
CA GLY A 343 -18.42 9.50 10.19
C GLY A 343 -19.28 8.46 10.93
N GLY A 344 -18.66 7.50 11.61
CA GLY A 344 -19.36 6.46 12.39
C GLY A 344 -19.87 5.28 11.55
N GLN A 345 -19.46 5.17 10.29
CA GLN A 345 -19.62 3.95 9.49
C GLN A 345 -18.71 2.82 10.02
N TYR A 346 -19.05 1.57 9.70
CA TYR A 346 -18.21 0.38 9.91
C TYR A 346 -18.02 -0.37 8.59
N PHE A 347 -16.93 -1.13 8.47
CA PHE A 347 -16.69 -1.95 7.28
C PHE A 347 -17.49 -3.25 7.36
N ASN A 348 -18.39 -3.47 6.40
CA ASN A 348 -19.31 -4.62 6.41
C ASN A 348 -18.79 -5.85 5.63
N GLY A 349 -17.48 -5.91 5.36
CA GLY A 349 -16.85 -6.93 4.52
C GLY A 349 -16.84 -6.61 3.02
N LYS A 350 -17.56 -5.58 2.55
CA LYS A 350 -17.51 -5.11 1.16
C LYS A 350 -17.27 -3.61 1.02
N LYS A 351 -17.87 -2.80 1.88
CA LYS A 351 -17.70 -1.34 1.91
C LYS A 351 -17.97 -0.78 3.31
N CYS A 352 -17.58 0.46 3.53
CA CYS A 352 -18.10 1.23 4.67
C CYS A 352 -19.63 1.38 4.55
N ALA A 353 -20.32 1.14 5.66
CA ALA A 353 -21.77 1.21 5.77
C ALA A 353 -22.18 1.75 7.15
N CYS A 354 -23.38 2.33 7.26
CA CYS A 354 -23.91 2.75 8.55
C CYS A 354 -24.44 1.57 9.37
N PRO A 355 -24.39 1.64 10.72
CA PRO A 355 -25.05 0.68 11.61
C PRO A 355 -26.53 0.47 11.26
N TYR A 356 -27.08 -0.70 11.63
CA TYR A 356 -28.48 -1.01 11.43
C TYR A 356 -29.40 0.09 11.98
N GLY A 357 -30.41 0.49 11.19
CA GLY A 357 -31.31 1.60 11.50
C GLY A 357 -30.82 3.00 11.07
N LYS A 358 -29.57 3.14 10.60
CA LYS A 358 -28.97 4.43 10.24
C LYS A 358 -28.64 4.58 8.76
N VAL A 359 -28.76 5.80 8.26
CA VAL A 359 -28.44 6.20 6.87
C VAL A 359 -27.33 7.24 6.83
N TRP A 360 -26.57 7.27 5.73
CA TRP A 360 -25.48 8.21 5.53
C TRP A 360 -26.01 9.53 4.94
N ASN A 361 -25.86 10.64 5.67
CA ASN A 361 -26.31 11.96 5.21
C ASN A 361 -25.27 12.76 4.41
N GLY A 362 -24.21 12.12 3.93
CA GLY A 362 -23.07 12.78 3.29
C GLY A 362 -21.92 13.14 4.24
N LYS A 363 -22.16 13.21 5.57
CA LYS A 363 -21.14 13.56 6.58
C LYS A 363 -21.02 12.54 7.73
N GLN A 364 -22.14 11.97 8.17
CA GLN A 364 -22.20 11.01 9.28
C GLN A 364 -23.41 10.08 9.16
N CYS A 365 -23.40 8.98 9.93
CA CYS A 365 -24.56 8.10 10.07
C CYS A 365 -25.61 8.71 11.02
N VAL A 366 -26.80 8.99 10.50
CA VAL A 366 -27.97 9.51 11.24
C VAL A 366 -29.11 8.50 11.24
N GLU A 367 -30.08 8.65 12.15
CA GLU A 367 -31.27 7.79 12.17
C GLU A 367 -32.04 7.83 10.85
N ASP A 368 -32.53 6.68 10.41
CA ASP A 368 -33.40 6.57 9.23
C ASP A 368 -34.83 7.00 9.56
N CYS A 369 -35.13 8.27 9.25
CA CYS A 369 -36.43 8.90 9.40
C CYS A 369 -37.42 8.59 8.26
N GLY A 370 -37.06 7.74 7.28
CA GLY A 370 -37.88 7.52 6.08
C GLY A 370 -37.86 8.72 5.12
N LYS A 371 -38.83 8.77 4.20
CA LYS A 371 -38.89 9.76 3.11
C LYS A 371 -39.64 11.06 3.49
N ASP A 372 -40.56 10.99 4.45
CA ASP A 372 -41.49 12.08 4.77
C ASP A 372 -40.99 12.96 5.95
N ALA A 373 -39.85 12.59 6.56
CA ALA A 373 -39.21 13.30 7.66
C ALA A 373 -37.68 13.35 7.50
N HIS A 374 -37.03 14.25 8.23
CA HIS A 374 -35.57 14.35 8.34
C HIS A 374 -35.14 14.39 9.81
N PHE A 375 -33.88 14.03 10.10
CA PHE A 375 -33.36 14.07 11.46
C PHE A 375 -32.91 15.49 11.84
N ASP A 376 -33.62 16.13 12.76
CA ASP A 376 -33.22 17.42 13.35
C ASP A 376 -32.19 17.16 14.48
N TRP A 377 -31.01 17.76 14.33
CA TRP A 377 -29.90 17.58 15.27
C TRP A 377 -30.05 18.35 16.59
N ASN A 378 -30.73 19.50 16.57
CA ASN A 378 -30.99 20.30 17.76
C ASN A 378 -32.05 19.63 18.65
N GLN A 379 -33.06 19.03 18.03
CA GLN A 379 -34.15 18.33 18.72
C GLN A 379 -33.91 16.82 18.89
N LYS A 380 -32.80 16.29 18.32
CA LYS A 380 -32.37 14.88 18.36
C LYS A 380 -33.46 13.87 17.98
N LYS A 381 -34.33 14.24 17.03
CA LYS A 381 -35.49 13.45 16.61
C LYS A 381 -35.80 13.63 15.13
N CYS A 382 -36.53 12.69 14.56
CA CYS A 382 -37.11 12.86 13.22
C CYS A 382 -38.24 13.89 13.26
N ILE A 383 -38.23 14.82 12.31
CA ILE A 383 -39.24 15.87 12.15
C ILE A 383 -39.79 15.80 10.73
N CYS A 384 -41.10 15.91 10.61
CA CYS A 384 -41.80 15.89 9.33
C CYS A 384 -41.37 17.04 8.43
N ASN A 385 -41.23 16.74 7.13
CA ASN A 385 -40.84 17.73 6.13
C ASN A 385 -41.93 18.79 5.88
N LYS A 386 -43.16 18.54 6.37
CA LYS A 386 -44.31 19.45 6.31
C LYS A 386 -44.70 19.94 7.69
N ASN A 387 -44.93 21.24 7.83
CA ASN A 387 -45.26 21.88 9.10
C ASN A 387 -46.65 21.47 9.61
N GLY A 388 -46.70 20.81 10.77
CA GLY A 388 -47.94 20.43 11.47
C GLY A 388 -48.29 18.94 11.38
N GLU A 389 -47.60 18.16 10.52
CA GLU A 389 -47.68 16.70 10.58
C GLU A 389 -46.86 16.16 11.78
N ILE A 390 -47.31 15.04 12.36
CA ILE A 390 -46.65 14.33 13.46
C ILE A 390 -45.94 13.10 12.90
N PHE A 391 -44.69 12.89 13.33
CA PHE A 391 -43.88 11.74 12.93
C PHE A 391 -44.22 10.49 13.76
N ASN A 392 -44.51 9.39 13.08
CA ASN A 392 -44.67 8.07 13.70
C ASN A 392 -43.38 7.25 13.53
N SER A 393 -42.73 6.92 14.65
CA SER A 393 -41.46 6.19 14.68
C SER A 393 -41.55 4.71 14.31
N GLN A 394 -42.74 4.09 14.41
CA GLN A 394 -42.94 2.69 14.02
C GLN A 394 -43.08 2.54 12.50
N THR A 395 -43.81 3.45 11.86
CA THR A 395 -44.08 3.42 10.42
C THR A 395 -43.10 4.26 9.59
N LYS A 396 -42.32 5.15 10.23
CA LYS A 396 -41.44 6.14 9.59
C LYS A 396 -42.17 7.05 8.61
N THR A 397 -43.40 7.41 8.95
CA THR A 397 -44.28 8.28 8.16
C THR A 397 -44.75 9.49 8.96
N CYS A 398 -45.25 10.49 8.24
CA CYS A 398 -45.82 11.70 8.80
C CYS A 398 -47.31 11.81 8.45
N SER A 399 -48.12 12.22 9.41
CA SER A 399 -49.57 12.39 9.25
C SER A 399 -50.12 13.49 10.13
N CYS A 400 -51.22 14.12 9.71
CA CYS A 400 -51.91 15.13 10.50
C CYS A 400 -52.58 14.53 11.75
N PRO A 401 -52.64 15.28 12.87
CA PRO A 401 -53.27 14.82 14.12
C PRO A 401 -54.79 14.71 14.05
N ASP A 402 -55.34 13.72 14.75
CA ASP A 402 -56.73 13.61 15.21
C ASP A 402 -57.82 14.16 14.27
N GLY A 403 -57.90 13.57 13.07
CA GLY A 403 -58.95 13.86 12.09
C GLY A 403 -58.73 15.11 11.23
N GLN A 404 -57.63 15.85 11.43
CA GLN A 404 -57.20 16.89 10.50
C GLN A 404 -56.66 16.27 9.20
N TYR A 405 -56.77 17.01 8.09
CA TYR A 405 -56.20 16.62 6.80
C TYR A 405 -55.24 17.70 6.27
N TRP A 406 -54.31 17.29 5.39
CA TRP A 406 -53.36 18.22 4.76
C TRP A 406 -54.03 18.97 3.61
N ASN A 407 -54.18 20.30 3.72
CA ASN A 407 -54.78 21.13 2.66
C ASN A 407 -53.77 21.64 1.61
N GLY A 408 -52.54 21.13 1.60
CA GLY A 408 -51.44 21.63 0.78
C GLY A 408 -50.48 22.56 1.53
N LYS A 409 -50.93 23.25 2.59
CA LYS A 409 -50.13 24.23 3.36
C LYS A 409 -50.02 23.91 4.86
N ALA A 410 -51.06 23.34 5.46
CA ALA A 410 -51.11 22.97 6.86
C ALA A 410 -52.09 21.81 7.10
N CYS A 411 -52.00 21.18 8.26
CA CYS A 411 -53.08 20.34 8.78
C CYS A 411 -54.25 21.24 9.20
N VAL A 412 -55.47 20.92 8.73
CA VAL A 412 -56.70 21.67 9.02
C VAL A 412 -57.87 20.72 9.28
N CYS A 413 -58.88 21.21 9.98
CA CYS A 413 -60.12 20.47 10.18
C CYS A 413 -60.98 20.41 8.90
N PRO A 414 -61.81 19.36 8.74
CA PRO A 414 -62.84 19.30 7.70
C PRO A 414 -63.79 20.51 7.72
N TYR A 415 -64.41 20.78 6.56
CA TYR A 415 -65.35 21.89 6.41
C TYR A 415 -66.48 21.84 7.45
N GLY A 416 -66.78 22.98 8.08
CA GLY A 416 -67.78 23.09 9.17
C GLY A 416 -67.26 22.75 10.57
N GLN A 417 -66.00 22.35 10.72
CA GLN A 417 -65.39 22.03 12.02
C GLN A 417 -64.24 23.00 12.38
N THR A 418 -64.08 23.26 13.68
CA THR A 418 -62.98 24.04 14.27
C THR A 418 -62.16 23.16 15.21
N TRP A 419 -60.84 23.42 15.26
CA TRP A 419 -59.94 22.71 16.17
C TRP A 419 -60.07 23.26 17.59
N ASN A 420 -60.45 22.41 18.55
CA ASN A 420 -60.65 22.81 19.95
C ASN A 420 -59.39 22.65 20.83
N GLY A 421 -58.21 22.45 20.23
CA GLY A 421 -56.97 22.14 20.92
C GLY A 421 -56.66 20.64 21.01
N LYS A 422 -57.66 19.76 20.82
CA LYS A 422 -57.50 18.29 20.92
C LYS A 422 -58.14 17.51 19.75
N GLN A 423 -59.23 17.98 19.18
CA GLN A 423 -59.92 17.35 18.05
C GLN A 423 -60.70 18.38 17.23
N CYS A 424 -61.11 18.01 16.02
CA CYS A 424 -62.02 18.81 15.21
C CYS A 424 -63.47 18.66 15.71
N THR A 425 -64.14 19.77 16.00
CA THR A 425 -65.54 19.80 16.51
C THR A 425 -66.43 20.74 15.69
N PRO A 426 -67.75 20.51 15.61
CA PRO A 426 -68.67 21.39 14.88
C PRO A 426 -68.59 22.85 15.34
N ASN A 427 -68.65 23.79 14.39
CA ASN A 427 -68.59 25.22 14.69
C ASN A 427 -69.94 25.76 15.19
N CYS A 428 -70.02 26.11 16.49
CA CYS A 428 -71.20 26.69 17.13
C CYS A 428 -71.24 28.23 17.17
N GLY A 429 -70.36 28.92 16.43
CA GLY A 429 -70.24 30.38 16.51
C GLY A 429 -69.56 30.84 17.81
N LYS A 430 -69.67 32.13 18.14
CA LYS A 430 -68.98 32.73 19.29
C LYS A 430 -69.74 32.61 20.62
N ASP A 431 -71.07 32.54 20.54
CA ASP A 431 -71.95 32.72 21.70
C ASP A 431 -72.63 31.43 22.18
N ALA A 432 -72.35 30.29 21.54
CA ALA A 432 -72.85 28.97 21.93
C ALA A 432 -71.70 27.95 22.04
N THR A 433 -71.82 27.01 22.99
CA THR A 433 -70.83 25.93 23.19
C THR A 433 -71.38 24.61 22.66
N TYR A 434 -70.55 23.80 21.98
CA TYR A 434 -70.95 22.47 21.54
C TYR A 434 -70.96 21.49 22.72
N ASP A 435 -72.14 21.02 23.11
CA ASP A 435 -72.31 19.99 24.14
C ASP A 435 -72.13 18.60 23.48
N THR A 436 -71.01 17.93 23.79
CA THR A 436 -70.67 16.61 23.24
C THR A 436 -71.59 15.49 23.69
N GLN A 437 -72.34 15.64 24.79
CA GLN A 437 -73.34 14.65 25.22
C GLN A 437 -74.66 14.86 24.48
N LYS A 438 -75.12 16.11 24.34
CA LYS A 438 -76.37 16.47 23.66
C LYS A 438 -76.26 16.57 22.12
N LYS A 439 -75.04 16.56 21.59
CA LYS A 439 -74.71 16.70 20.16
C LYS A 439 -75.29 17.97 19.51
N ASN A 440 -75.39 19.06 20.28
CA ASN A 440 -75.94 20.33 19.80
C ASN A 440 -75.18 21.55 20.37
N CYS A 441 -75.38 22.70 19.75
CA CYS A 441 -74.92 23.98 20.26
C CYS A 441 -75.87 24.46 21.37
N VAL A 442 -75.34 24.77 22.54
CA VAL A 442 -76.11 25.21 23.71
C VAL A 442 -75.84 26.69 24.00
N CYS A 443 -76.92 27.45 24.18
CA CYS A 443 -76.89 28.89 24.45
C CYS A 443 -76.88 29.23 25.95
N PRO A 444 -76.42 30.42 26.34
CA PRO A 444 -76.55 30.96 27.69
C PRO A 444 -78.01 31.10 28.14
N ALA A 445 -78.24 31.03 29.46
CA ALA A 445 -79.57 31.15 30.06
C ALA A 445 -80.28 32.46 29.63
N GLY A 446 -81.57 32.34 29.30
CA GLY A 446 -82.40 33.44 28.77
C GLY A 446 -82.37 33.57 27.24
N THR A 447 -81.54 32.80 26.53
CA THR A 447 -81.48 32.79 25.06
C THR A 447 -81.68 31.39 24.48
N VAL A 448 -82.20 31.33 23.26
CA VAL A 448 -82.45 30.10 22.49
C VAL A 448 -81.65 30.10 21.18
N TRP A 449 -81.15 28.93 20.77
CA TRP A 449 -80.40 28.78 19.52
C TRP A 449 -81.36 28.77 18.33
N ASN A 450 -81.20 29.71 17.40
CA ASN A 450 -82.06 29.82 16.21
C ASN A 450 -81.51 29.11 14.95
N GLY A 451 -80.45 28.31 15.10
CA GLY A 451 -79.72 27.67 14.00
C GLY A 451 -78.38 28.34 13.67
N TYR A 452 -78.23 29.64 13.97
CA TYR A 452 -77.02 30.42 13.64
C TYR A 452 -76.49 31.29 14.80
N ALA A 453 -77.36 31.69 15.74
CA ALA A 453 -77.01 32.51 16.90
C ALA A 453 -77.97 32.26 18.08
N CYS A 454 -77.58 32.75 19.26
CA CYS A 454 -78.44 32.79 20.44
C CYS A 454 -79.30 34.06 20.45
N VAL A 455 -80.64 33.92 20.52
CA VAL A 455 -81.61 35.02 20.49
C VAL A 455 -82.50 35.04 21.74
N GLN A 456 -83.08 36.20 22.06
CA GLN A 456 -83.94 36.38 23.24
C GLN A 456 -85.26 35.59 23.14
N ASP A 457 -85.67 34.95 24.23
CA ASP A 457 -86.90 34.15 24.30
C ASP A 457 -88.14 34.98 24.67
N CYS A 458 -88.94 35.32 23.66
CA CYS A 458 -90.21 36.06 23.76
C CYS A 458 -91.47 35.19 23.94
N GLY A 459 -91.36 33.86 24.05
CA GLY A 459 -92.52 32.97 24.04
C GLY A 459 -93.16 32.80 22.64
N LYS A 460 -94.38 32.25 22.60
CA LYS A 460 -95.04 31.84 21.33
C LYS A 460 -95.93 32.90 20.66
N ASP A 461 -96.48 33.82 21.44
CA ASP A 461 -97.51 34.78 20.98
C ASP A 461 -96.92 36.15 20.60
N ALA A 462 -95.60 36.29 20.71
CA ALA A 462 -94.80 37.47 20.41
C ALA A 462 -93.46 37.10 19.76
N HIS A 463 -92.81 38.05 19.12
CA HIS A 463 -91.46 37.91 18.55
C HIS A 463 -90.57 39.06 19.02
N TYR A 464 -89.25 38.85 19.02
CA TYR A 464 -88.30 39.92 19.37
C TYR A 464 -88.12 40.88 18.18
N ASP A 465 -88.56 42.12 18.33
CA ASP A 465 -88.28 43.19 17.37
C ASP A 465 -86.91 43.78 17.69
N SER A 466 -85.94 43.57 16.81
CA SER A 466 -84.57 44.06 16.95
C SER A 466 -84.43 45.58 16.83
N SER A 467 -85.40 46.25 16.20
CA SER A 467 -85.45 47.71 16.06
C SER A 467 -86.02 48.36 17.32
N GLN A 468 -87.04 47.75 17.92
CA GLN A 468 -87.68 48.23 19.16
C GLN A 468 -87.00 47.71 20.45
N LYS A 469 -86.11 46.71 20.32
CA LYS A 469 -85.39 46.02 21.41
C LYS A 469 -86.34 45.41 22.47
N CYS A 470 -87.50 44.93 22.03
CA CYS A 470 -88.51 44.35 22.90
C CYS A 470 -89.29 43.23 22.20
N CYS A 471 -90.03 42.44 22.98
CA CYS A 471 -90.97 41.46 22.44
C CYS A 471 -92.27 42.14 22.02
N VAL A 472 -92.66 42.00 20.76
CA VAL A 472 -93.86 42.60 20.17
C VAL A 472 -94.89 41.51 19.87
N CYS A 473 -96.15 41.77 20.21
CA CYS A 473 -97.25 40.84 19.97
C CYS A 473 -97.50 40.59 18.48
N ASN A 474 -97.76 39.34 18.13
CA ASN A 474 -98.05 38.94 16.76
C ASN A 474 -99.41 39.51 16.27
N ASN A 475 -100.37 39.70 17.19
CA ASN A 475 -101.70 40.28 16.90
C ASN A 475 -101.73 41.79 17.17
N LYS A 476 -102.15 42.57 16.16
CA LYS A 476 -102.27 44.03 16.29
C LYS A 476 -103.33 44.43 17.33
N GLY A 477 -102.97 45.37 18.20
CA GLY A 477 -103.83 45.87 19.28
C GLY A 477 -103.79 45.06 20.58
N GLN A 478 -103.05 43.95 20.63
CA GLN A 478 -102.74 43.25 21.88
C GLN A 478 -101.47 43.82 22.54
N VAL A 479 -101.40 43.76 23.85
CA VAL A 479 -100.28 44.23 24.68
C VAL A 479 -99.49 43.03 25.23
N PHE A 480 -98.16 43.07 25.15
CA PHE A 480 -97.28 42.01 25.63
C PHE A 480 -97.04 42.12 27.14
N ASN A 481 -97.12 41.00 27.85
CA ASN A 481 -96.75 40.89 29.26
C ASN A 481 -95.42 40.11 29.38
N SER A 482 -94.38 40.77 29.88
CA SER A 482 -93.03 40.22 30.01
C SER A 482 -92.87 39.17 31.11
N GLN A 483 -93.77 39.13 32.10
CA GLN A 483 -93.74 38.12 33.18
C GLN A 483 -94.34 36.79 32.71
N SER A 484 -95.45 36.84 31.95
CA SER A 484 -96.11 35.64 31.43
C SER A 484 -95.68 35.23 30.02
N LYS A 485 -94.95 36.10 29.31
CA LYS A 485 -94.57 35.95 27.88
C LYS A 485 -95.78 35.74 26.94
N THR A 486 -96.88 36.46 27.20
CA THR A 486 -98.15 36.34 26.46
C THR A 486 -98.75 37.70 26.07
N CYS A 487 -99.75 37.69 25.18
CA CYS A 487 -100.39 38.87 24.60
C CYS A 487 -101.90 38.91 24.86
N SER A 488 -102.45 40.09 25.17
CA SER A 488 -103.87 40.26 25.57
C SER A 488 -104.50 41.58 25.07
N CYS A 489 -105.83 41.61 24.88
CA CYS A 489 -106.56 42.87 24.59
C CYS A 489 -106.55 43.85 25.78
N PRO A 490 -106.63 45.18 25.55
CA PRO A 490 -106.78 46.18 26.61
C PRO A 490 -108.09 46.06 27.38
N SER A 491 -108.07 46.44 28.67
CA SER A 491 -109.23 46.39 29.57
C SER A 491 -110.46 47.12 29.02
N GLY A 492 -111.64 46.51 29.16
CA GLY A 492 -112.91 47.07 28.69
C GLY A 492 -113.18 46.86 27.19
N THR A 493 -112.38 46.05 26.50
CA THR A 493 -112.60 45.63 25.11
C THR A 493 -112.48 44.11 24.97
N THR A 494 -113.24 43.51 24.05
CA THR A 494 -113.19 42.07 23.75
C THR A 494 -112.71 41.82 22.33
N TRP A 495 -111.86 40.80 22.15
CA TRP A 495 -111.36 40.39 20.83
C TRP A 495 -112.51 39.79 20.01
N ASN A 496 -112.80 40.37 18.85
CA ASN A 496 -113.86 39.91 17.94
C ASN A 496 -113.37 38.98 16.82
N GLY A 497 -112.14 38.46 16.92
CA GLY A 497 -111.47 37.70 15.87
C GLY A 497 -110.43 38.50 15.09
N SER A 498 -110.55 39.84 15.03
CA SER A 498 -109.63 40.71 14.26
C SER A 498 -109.21 42.01 14.97
N ALA A 499 -109.99 42.49 15.94
CA ALA A 499 -109.71 43.69 16.75
C ALA A 499 -110.42 43.62 18.12
N CYS A 500 -110.11 44.54 19.04
CA CYS A 500 -110.80 44.64 20.33
C CYS A 500 -111.92 45.73 20.28
N VAL A 501 -113.19 45.43 20.67
CA VAL A 501 -114.39 46.30 20.42
C VAL A 501 -115.38 46.45 21.61
N LYS A 502 -116.50 47.20 21.43
CA LYS A 502 -117.57 47.54 22.41
C LYS A 502 -119.02 47.18 21.91
N PRO A 503 -120.07 47.02 22.78
CA PRO A 503 -121.43 46.53 22.42
C PRO A 503 -122.58 47.59 22.27
N GLN A 504 -123.78 47.18 21.78
CA GLN A 504 -124.97 48.01 21.39
C GLN A 504 -126.28 47.78 22.21
N PRO A 505 -127.34 48.66 22.11
CA PRO A 505 -128.60 48.60 22.90
C PRO A 505 -129.82 47.89 22.25
N ASP A 506 -130.86 47.55 23.06
CA ASP A 506 -132.07 46.77 22.70
C ASP A 506 -133.41 47.58 22.75
N CYS A 507 -134.31 47.34 21.77
CA CYS A 507 -135.60 48.03 21.57
C CYS A 507 -136.88 47.17 21.72
N GLY A 508 -136.78 45.86 21.96
CA GLY A 508 -137.94 44.96 21.93
C GLY A 508 -138.45 44.61 20.51
N LYS A 509 -139.62 43.96 20.43
CA LYS A 509 -140.09 43.28 19.20
C LYS A 509 -140.99 44.12 18.26
N ASP A 510 -141.77 45.06 18.82
CA ASP A 510 -142.79 45.80 18.07
C ASP A 510 -142.24 47.12 17.46
N ALA A 511 -140.97 47.41 17.73
CA ALA A 511 -140.21 48.56 17.29
C ALA A 511 -138.78 48.16 16.90
N HIS A 512 -138.07 49.04 16.20
CA HIS A 512 -136.64 48.89 15.90
C HIS A 512 -135.87 50.17 16.27
N TYR A 513 -134.57 50.07 16.55
CA TYR A 513 -133.73 51.23 16.81
C TYR A 513 -133.38 51.95 15.51
N ASP A 514 -133.98 53.12 15.28
CA ASP A 514 -133.64 53.98 14.16
C ASP A 514 -132.39 54.80 14.52
N GLN A 515 -131.29 54.52 13.82
CA GLN A 515 -130.01 55.19 14.07
C GLN A 515 -130.00 56.68 13.70
N GLN A 516 -130.91 57.15 12.82
CA GLN A 516 -131.03 58.57 12.48
C GLN A 516 -131.79 59.33 13.57
N LYS A 517 -132.89 58.75 14.07
CA LYS A 517 -133.71 59.35 15.15
C LYS A 517 -133.18 59.07 16.56
N LYS A 518 -132.22 58.14 16.70
CA LYS A 518 -131.60 57.69 17.97
C LYS A 518 -132.62 57.20 19.01
N CYS A 519 -133.72 56.61 18.53
CA CYS A 519 -134.79 56.09 19.39
C CYS A 519 -135.43 54.84 18.76
N CYS A 520 -136.14 54.07 19.57
CA CYS A 520 -136.96 52.97 19.08
C CYS A 520 -138.22 53.52 18.41
N VAL A 521 -138.51 53.12 17.16
CA VAL A 521 -139.70 53.54 16.41
C VAL A 521 -140.57 52.33 16.07
N CYS A 522 -141.88 52.54 16.16
CA CYS A 522 -142.87 51.50 15.90
C CYS A 522 -142.85 51.00 14.46
N ASN A 523 -142.96 49.67 14.32
CA ASN A 523 -143.00 49.02 13.00
C ASN A 523 -144.31 49.31 12.25
N LYS A 524 -145.40 49.70 12.95
CA LYS A 524 -146.71 50.04 12.37
C LYS A 524 -146.95 51.55 12.34
N LYS A 525 -147.27 52.07 11.16
CA LYS A 525 -147.49 53.51 10.91
C LYS A 525 -148.72 54.02 11.69
N GLY A 526 -148.57 55.15 12.38
CA GLY A 526 -149.63 55.77 13.19
C GLY A 526 -149.70 55.31 14.65
N GLN A 527 -148.92 54.30 15.05
CA GLN A 527 -148.76 53.92 16.46
C GLN A 527 -147.65 54.72 17.15
N VAL A 528 -147.76 54.87 18.47
CA VAL A 528 -146.78 55.54 19.34
C VAL A 528 -146.03 54.49 20.16
N PHE A 529 -144.70 54.63 20.28
CA PHE A 529 -143.85 53.73 21.07
C PHE A 529 -143.85 54.16 22.53
N ASN A 530 -143.98 53.18 23.44
CA ASN A 530 -143.80 53.37 24.88
C ASN A 530 -142.49 52.72 25.32
N SER A 531 -141.54 53.54 25.78
CA SER A 531 -140.21 53.08 26.22
C SER A 531 -140.22 52.29 27.52
N GLY A 532 -141.24 52.46 28.37
CA GLY A 532 -141.40 51.69 29.61
C GLY A 532 -141.86 50.24 29.36
N SER A 533 -142.76 50.04 28.40
CA SER A 533 -143.27 48.70 28.03
C SER A 533 -142.56 48.05 26.84
N LYS A 534 -141.72 48.80 26.10
CA LYS A 534 -141.12 48.40 24.81
C LYS A 534 -142.16 47.94 23.77
N THR A 535 -143.36 48.53 23.77
CA THR A 535 -144.47 48.19 22.87
C THR A 535 -145.07 49.40 22.16
N CYS A 536 -145.89 49.14 21.14
CA CYS A 536 -146.51 50.14 20.27
C CYS A 536 -148.03 50.11 20.37
N SER A 537 -148.68 51.28 20.37
CA SER A 537 -150.13 51.40 20.56
C SER A 537 -150.74 52.55 19.76
N CYS A 538 -152.03 52.46 19.44
CA CYS A 538 -152.76 53.59 18.82
C CYS A 538 -152.91 54.75 19.82
N PRO A 539 -152.87 56.01 19.36
CA PRO A 539 -153.04 57.17 20.23
C PRO A 539 -154.49 57.36 20.68
N GLY A 540 -154.68 57.74 21.95
CA GLY A 540 -156.00 57.93 22.55
C GLY A 540 -156.76 56.61 22.71
N ASN A 541 -158.08 56.66 22.62
CA ASN A 541 -158.98 55.49 22.61
C ASN A 541 -159.28 54.97 21.19
N GLN A 542 -158.41 55.25 20.21
CA GLN A 542 -158.50 54.66 18.88
C GLN A 542 -158.12 53.18 18.92
N TYR A 543 -158.80 52.35 18.13
CA TYR A 543 -158.42 50.96 17.91
C TYR A 543 -157.78 50.79 16.53
N TRP A 544 -156.94 49.77 16.38
CA TRP A 544 -156.35 49.42 15.09
C TRP A 544 -157.39 48.67 14.24
N ASN A 545 -157.88 49.27 13.16
CA ASN A 545 -158.92 48.66 12.31
C ASN A 545 -158.39 47.65 11.29
N GLY A 546 -157.11 47.27 11.39
CA GLY A 546 -156.39 46.45 10.41
C GLY A 546 -155.39 47.25 9.57
N ASN A 547 -155.71 48.51 9.22
CA ASN A 547 -154.88 49.36 8.35
C ASN A 547 -154.44 50.67 9.02
N GLN A 548 -155.26 51.26 9.89
CA GLN A 548 -154.94 52.49 10.61
C GLN A 548 -155.63 52.54 11.98
N CYS A 549 -155.17 53.44 12.85
CA CYS A 549 -155.88 53.77 14.08
C CYS A 549 -157.18 54.54 13.72
N SER A 550 -158.32 54.12 14.27
CA SER A 550 -159.64 54.69 13.94
C SER A 550 -160.54 54.76 15.17
N CYS A 551 -161.53 55.65 15.11
CA CYS A 551 -162.51 55.80 16.18
C CYS A 551 -163.62 54.74 16.12
N PRO A 552 -164.20 54.34 17.26
CA PRO A 552 -165.38 53.47 17.31
C PRO A 552 -166.55 54.03 16.49
N TYR A 553 -167.36 53.15 15.91
CA TYR A 553 -168.52 53.51 15.10
C TYR A 553 -169.47 54.46 15.86
N GLY A 554 -169.98 55.50 15.19
CA GLY A 554 -170.77 56.57 15.82
C GLY A 554 -169.96 57.64 16.57
N SER A 555 -168.62 57.59 16.52
CA SER A 555 -167.72 58.55 17.17
C SER A 555 -166.86 59.31 16.15
N THR A 556 -166.58 60.58 16.41
CA THR A 556 -165.63 61.40 15.63
C THR A 556 -164.36 61.70 16.44
N TRP A 557 -163.24 61.98 15.75
CA TRP A 557 -161.96 62.28 16.40
C TRP A 557 -161.87 63.75 16.78
N ASP A 558 -161.74 64.03 18.08
CA ASP A 558 -161.42 65.36 18.60
C ASP A 558 -159.90 65.56 18.54
N SER A 559 -159.43 66.35 17.57
CA SER A 559 -158.01 66.64 17.36
C SER A 559 -157.39 67.50 18.47
N GLY A 560 -158.21 68.31 19.17
CA GLY A 560 -157.77 69.11 20.31
C GLY A 560 -157.56 68.26 21.57
N LYS A 561 -158.45 67.31 21.83
CA LYS A 561 -158.38 66.40 22.99
C LYS A 561 -157.64 65.09 22.72
N LYS A 562 -157.27 64.81 21.46
CA LYS A 562 -156.62 63.57 21.01
C LYS A 562 -157.37 62.31 21.47
N THR A 563 -158.70 62.33 21.34
CA THR A 563 -159.58 61.23 21.73
C THR A 563 -160.83 61.18 20.85
N CYS A 564 -161.45 60.02 20.73
CA CYS A 564 -162.72 59.83 20.04
C CYS A 564 -163.89 60.21 20.95
N LYS A 565 -164.83 60.99 20.43
CA LYS A 565 -166.04 61.46 21.12
C LYS A 565 -167.29 60.96 20.39
N GLN A 566 -168.28 60.45 21.12
CA GLN A 566 -169.58 60.10 20.56
C GLN A 566 -170.36 61.34 20.11
N ASN A 567 -171.11 61.20 19.03
CA ASN A 567 -172.04 62.23 18.58
C ASN A 567 -173.30 62.20 19.47
N SER A 568 -173.74 63.37 19.95
CA SER A 568 -175.08 63.54 20.56
C SER A 568 -176.08 63.77 19.43
N TYR A 569 -177.28 63.19 19.55
CA TYR A 569 -178.34 63.21 18.53
C TYR A 569 -178.74 64.61 18.06
#